data_AF-J7RSZ3-F1
#
_entry.id   AF-J7RSZ3-F1
#
_cell.length_a   1.000
_cell.length_b   1.000
_cell.length_c   1.000
_cell.angle_alpha   90.00
_cell.angle_beta   90.00
_cell.angle_gamma   90.00
#
_symmetry.space_group_name_H-M   'P 1'
#
loop_
_entity.id
_entity.type
_entity.pdbx_description
1 polymer ?
#
loop_
_entity_poly.entity_id
_entity_poly.type
_entity_poly.pdbx_seq_one_letter_code
_entity_poly.pdbx_strand_id
1 'polypeptide(L)'
;MSKVKSTSQLQAENAVAGLLSRVLPGCGKSNSGKKKQSEGSKKGSKAQLIDRHLKERISLQKRDALKIKRKEKKIQYNKVKHQKLEDKKLEQAAKLKVLEKHRADGTLTSREKLYLDKLLKKNIQAAKSWSLDDADREELSELQNFILSNSAESKNAIRSRKRRSRVKQFKENIRESTNNVADYKYPGLTPGLAPVGLSDEEESSDEEQRVDAY
;
A
#
# COMPACT_ATOMS: atom_id res chain seq x y z
N MET A 1 -34.22 -12.52 34.21
CA MET A 1 -35.11 -11.46 34.72
C MET A 1 -34.33 -10.57 35.69
N SER A 2 -34.12 -9.31 35.31
CA SER A 2 -33.31 -8.33 36.02
C SER A 2 -34.06 -7.73 37.22
N LYS A 3 -33.67 -8.12 38.45
CA LYS A 3 -34.08 -7.39 39.65
C LYS A 3 -33.19 -6.15 39.79
N VAL A 4 -33.61 -5.03 39.22
CA VAL A 4 -33.02 -3.73 39.56
C VAL A 4 -33.41 -3.44 41.01
N LYS A 5 -32.52 -3.76 41.97
CA LYS A 5 -32.73 -3.40 43.37
C LYS A 5 -32.78 -1.88 43.49
N SER A 6 -33.74 -1.36 44.26
CA SER A 6 -33.82 0.08 44.50
C SER A 6 -32.56 0.56 45.21
N THR A 7 -32.17 1.82 44.97
CA THR A 7 -31.00 2.43 45.65
C THR A 7 -31.15 2.43 47.17
N SER A 8 -32.38 2.54 47.67
CA SER A 8 -32.72 2.40 49.09
C SER A 8 -32.46 0.99 49.64
N GLN A 9 -32.79 -0.06 48.88
CA GLN A 9 -32.50 -1.44 49.27
C GLN A 9 -30.99 -1.70 49.33
N LEU A 10 -30.23 -1.19 48.36
CA LEU A 10 -28.76 -1.31 48.35
C LEU A 10 -28.10 -0.56 49.52
N GLN A 11 -28.66 0.59 49.94
CA GLN A 11 -28.16 1.32 51.10
C GLN A 11 -28.48 0.59 52.41
N ALA A 12 -29.70 0.05 52.54
CA ALA A 12 -30.12 -0.74 53.70
C ALA A 12 -29.29 -2.03 53.84
N GLU A 13 -29.09 -2.79 52.76
CA GLU A 13 -28.25 -4.01 52.76
C GLU A 13 -26.81 -3.69 53.17
N ASN A 14 -26.26 -2.56 52.72
CA ASN A 14 -24.91 -2.16 53.10
C ASN A 14 -24.79 -1.73 54.56
N ALA A 15 -25.79 -1.05 55.11
CA ALA A 15 -25.84 -0.66 56.52
C ALA A 15 -25.94 -1.88 57.44
N VAL A 16 -26.85 -2.82 57.12
CA VAL A 16 -27.03 -4.07 57.86
C VAL A 16 -25.75 -4.92 57.80
N ALA A 17 -25.14 -5.08 56.63
CA ALA A 17 -23.89 -5.82 56.50
C ALA A 17 -22.74 -5.19 57.30
N GLY A 18 -22.70 -3.86 57.42
CA GLY A 18 -21.74 -3.16 58.28
C GLY A 18 -21.99 -3.39 59.77
N LEU A 19 -23.25 -3.50 60.17
CA LEU A 19 -23.64 -3.74 61.55
C LEU A 19 -23.36 -5.19 61.97
N LEU A 20 -23.70 -6.16 61.10
CA LEU A 20 -23.38 -7.57 61.29
C LEU A 20 -21.87 -7.81 61.40
N SER A 21 -21.05 -7.11 60.60
CA SER A 21 -19.58 -7.20 60.70
C SER A 21 -18.98 -6.67 62.00
N ARG A 22 -19.74 -5.89 62.78
CA ARG A 22 -19.31 -5.39 64.09
C ARG A 22 -19.75 -6.29 65.23
N VAL A 23 -20.87 -7.00 65.04
CA VAL A 23 -21.46 -7.88 66.06
C VAL A 23 -20.88 -9.30 65.96
N LEU A 24 -20.55 -9.77 64.76
CA LEU A 24 -20.02 -11.11 64.54
C LEU A 24 -18.53 -11.05 64.16
N PRO A 25 -17.62 -11.53 65.01
CA PRO A 25 -16.22 -11.66 64.63
C PRO A 25 -16.12 -12.67 63.47
N GLY A 26 -15.52 -12.25 62.36
CA GLY A 26 -15.27 -13.10 61.19
C GLY A 26 -16.19 -12.91 59.97
N CYS A 27 -17.26 -12.10 60.03
CA CYS A 27 -18.14 -11.88 58.87
C CYS A 27 -17.78 -10.63 58.03
N GLY A 28 -16.52 -10.17 58.10
CA GLY A 28 -16.05 -9.02 57.32
C GLY A 28 -16.15 -9.29 55.82
N LYS A 29 -16.80 -8.38 55.08
CA LYS A 29 -16.86 -8.40 53.61
C LYS A 29 -15.47 -8.70 53.06
N SER A 30 -15.29 -9.86 52.42
CA SER A 30 -14.07 -10.25 51.72
C SER A 30 -13.90 -9.37 50.47
N ASN A 31 -13.53 -8.11 50.66
CA ASN A 31 -13.02 -7.28 49.59
C ASN A 31 -11.53 -7.60 49.40
N SER A 32 -11.27 -8.78 48.84
CA SER A 32 -9.98 -9.09 48.23
C SER A 32 -9.72 -8.06 47.12
N GLY A 33 -8.71 -7.22 47.30
CA GLY A 33 -8.12 -6.48 46.18
C GLY A 33 -8.26 -4.96 46.14
N LYS A 34 -8.41 -4.26 47.27
CA LYS A 34 -8.04 -2.83 47.33
C LYS A 34 -7.13 -2.59 48.51
N LYS A 35 -5.82 -2.56 48.24
CA LYS A 35 -4.80 -2.00 49.13
C LYS A 35 -5.28 -0.62 49.57
N LYS A 36 -5.80 -0.55 50.80
CA LYS A 36 -6.00 0.73 51.49
C LYS A 36 -4.61 1.31 51.65
N GLN A 37 -4.33 2.40 50.94
CA GLN A 37 -3.28 3.30 51.36
C GLN A 37 -3.59 3.65 52.82
N SER A 38 -2.64 3.36 53.69
CA SER A 38 -2.65 3.79 55.08
C SER A 38 -2.49 5.31 55.10
N GLU A 39 -3.57 6.04 54.81
CA GLU A 39 -3.68 7.40 55.32
C GLU A 39 -3.89 7.28 56.83
N GLY A 40 -2.82 7.54 57.57
CA GLY A 40 -2.86 7.71 59.00
C GLY A 40 -4.02 8.64 59.35
N SER A 41 -4.90 8.15 60.21
CA SER A 41 -6.07 8.87 60.72
C SER A 41 -5.65 10.12 61.47
N LYS A 42 -5.41 11.22 60.77
CA LYS A 42 -5.46 12.55 61.37
C LYS A 42 -6.94 12.91 61.51
N LYS A 43 -7.57 12.41 62.57
CA LYS A 43 -8.79 13.00 63.12
C LYS A 43 -8.42 14.38 63.69
N GLY A 44 -8.20 15.34 62.80
CA GLY A 44 -7.96 16.73 63.17
C GLY A 44 -9.20 17.32 63.86
N SER A 45 -8.99 18.39 64.63
CA SER A 45 -10.09 19.19 65.17
C SER A 45 -11.02 19.64 64.04
N LYS A 46 -12.33 19.77 64.32
CA LYS A 46 -13.31 20.26 63.33
C LYS A 46 -12.85 21.57 62.66
N ALA A 47 -12.12 22.42 63.39
CA ALA A 47 -11.51 23.64 62.87
C ALA A 47 -10.44 23.40 61.79
N GLN A 48 -9.60 22.36 61.93
CA GLN A 48 -8.60 21.98 60.91
C GLN A 48 -9.27 21.43 59.65
N LEU A 49 -10.38 20.71 59.81
CA LEU A 49 -11.19 20.21 58.69
C LEU A 49 -11.84 21.39 57.93
N ILE A 50 -12.36 22.39 58.66
CA ILE A 50 -12.89 23.63 58.09
C ILE A 50 -11.81 24.41 57.34
N ASP A 51 -10.62 24.60 57.92
CA ASP A 51 -9.50 25.28 57.25
C ASP A 51 -9.09 24.55 55.96
N ARG A 52 -9.01 23.21 56.00
CA ARG A 52 -8.72 22.41 54.81
C ARG A 52 -9.79 22.60 53.73
N HIS A 53 -11.07 22.56 54.11
CA HIS A 53 -12.18 22.76 53.17
C HIS A 53 -12.22 24.19 52.60
N LEU A 54 -11.86 25.21 53.37
CA LEU A 54 -11.76 26.59 52.90
C LEU A 54 -10.60 26.76 51.90
N LYS A 55 -9.44 26.16 52.18
CA LYS A 55 -8.29 26.13 51.24
C LYS A 55 -8.63 25.39 49.95
N GLU A 56 -9.29 24.23 50.05
CA GLU A 56 -9.79 23.48 48.91
C GLU A 56 -10.80 24.31 48.10
N ARG A 57 -11.73 25.03 48.75
CA ARG A 57 -12.70 25.91 48.08
C ARG A 57 -12.02 27.05 47.31
N ILE A 58 -11.03 27.71 47.89
CA ILE A 58 -10.25 28.75 47.21
C ILE A 58 -9.52 28.15 45.99
N SER A 59 -8.95 26.94 46.14
CA SER A 59 -8.30 26.25 45.03
C SER A 59 -9.27 25.89 43.90
N LEU A 60 -10.51 25.50 44.23
CA LEU A 60 -11.58 25.21 43.28
C LEU A 60 -12.07 26.48 42.58
N GLN A 61 -12.16 27.60 43.30
CA GLN A 61 -12.54 28.90 42.76
C GLN A 61 -11.47 29.46 41.79
N LYS A 62 -10.19 29.15 42.02
CA LYS A 62 -9.07 29.46 41.12
C LYS A 62 -8.98 28.54 39.89
N ARG A 63 -9.79 27.47 39.80
CA ARG A 63 -9.81 26.62 38.59
C ARG A 63 -10.60 27.34 37.50
N ASP A 64 -9.98 27.50 36.33
CA ASP A 64 -10.64 28.00 35.14
C ASP A 64 -11.78 27.09 34.69
N ALA A 65 -13.00 27.39 35.11
CA ALA A 65 -14.20 26.65 34.72
C ALA A 65 -14.36 26.60 33.18
N LEU A 66 -13.98 27.67 32.48
CA LEU A 66 -14.03 27.73 31.01
C LEU A 66 -13.05 26.75 30.36
N LYS A 67 -11.83 26.63 30.88
CA LYS A 67 -10.81 25.70 30.37
C LYS A 67 -11.24 24.25 30.59
N ILE A 68 -11.83 23.95 31.75
CA ILE A 68 -12.40 22.62 32.05
C ILE A 68 -13.55 22.30 31.09
N LYS A 69 -14.54 23.20 30.95
CA LYS A 69 -15.66 23.02 30.02
C LYS A 69 -15.20 22.83 28.57
N ARG A 70 -14.18 23.56 28.12
CA ARG A 70 -13.59 23.39 26.77
C ARG A 70 -12.96 21.99 26.61
N LYS A 71 -12.20 21.52 27.60
CA LYS A 71 -11.62 20.17 27.60
C LYS A 71 -12.71 19.09 27.56
N GLU A 72 -13.73 19.21 28.40
CA GLU A 72 -14.87 18.29 28.42
C GLU A 72 -15.59 18.24 27.08
N LYS A 73 -15.90 19.41 26.48
CA LYS A 73 -16.49 19.48 25.14
C LYS A 73 -15.63 18.78 24.09
N LYS A 74 -14.30 18.97 24.13
CA LYS A 74 -13.37 18.30 23.20
C LYS A 74 -13.37 16.79 23.39
N ILE A 75 -13.39 16.31 24.64
CA ILE A 75 -13.46 14.88 24.95
C ILE A 75 -14.78 14.28 24.43
N GLN A 76 -15.91 14.95 24.69
CA GLN A 76 -17.21 14.50 24.20
C GLN A 76 -17.28 14.49 22.67
N TYR A 77 -16.78 15.54 22.01
CA TYR A 77 -16.70 15.61 20.55
C TYR A 77 -15.87 14.46 19.99
N ASN A 78 -14.69 14.20 20.56
CA ASN A 78 -13.83 13.10 20.12
C ASN A 78 -14.47 11.74 20.34
N LYS A 79 -15.20 11.56 21.45
CA LYS A 79 -15.95 10.33 21.73
C LYS A 79 -17.02 10.07 20.68
N VAL A 80 -17.83 11.09 20.36
CA VAL A 80 -18.86 11.00 19.31
C VAL A 80 -18.22 10.78 17.94
N LYS A 81 -17.11 11.45 17.63
CA LYS A 81 -16.36 11.24 16.38
C LYS A 81 -15.87 9.80 16.27
N HIS A 82 -15.31 9.24 17.34
CA HIS A 82 -14.85 7.85 17.37
C HIS A 82 -16.01 6.88 17.18
N GLN A 83 -17.12 7.07 17.90
CA GLN A 83 -18.32 6.24 17.72
C GLN A 83 -18.81 6.26 16.27
N LYS A 84 -18.93 7.44 15.65
CA LYS A 84 -19.30 7.57 14.23
C LYS A 84 -18.35 6.86 13.28
N LEU A 85 -17.05 6.78 13.60
CA LEU A 85 -16.09 6.03 12.79
C LEU A 85 -16.28 4.52 12.95
N GLU A 86 -16.51 4.05 14.18
CA GLU A 86 -16.81 2.63 14.45
C GLU A 86 -18.13 2.20 13.78
N ASP A 87 -19.18 3.02 13.88
CA ASP A 87 -20.46 2.77 13.22
C ASP A 87 -20.28 2.66 11.70
N LYS A 88 -19.50 3.58 11.10
CA LYS A 88 -19.17 3.52 9.66
C LYS A 88 -18.41 2.26 9.27
N LYS A 89 -17.45 1.82 10.10
CA LYS A 89 -16.72 0.56 9.87
C LYS A 89 -17.66 -0.64 9.94
N LEU A 90 -18.56 -0.66 10.92
CA LEU A 90 -19.56 -1.72 11.08
C LEU A 90 -20.51 -1.75 9.88
N GLU A 91 -21.02 -0.59 9.45
CA GLU A 91 -21.85 -0.48 8.24
C GLU A 91 -21.12 -0.99 6.99
N GLN A 92 -19.84 -0.65 6.82
CA GLN A 92 -19.03 -1.13 5.71
C GLN A 92 -18.85 -2.65 5.77
N ALA A 93 -18.53 -3.20 6.95
CA ALA A 93 -18.41 -4.65 7.13
C ALA A 93 -19.72 -5.38 6.83
N ALA A 94 -20.87 -4.82 7.24
CA ALA A 94 -22.18 -5.35 6.92
C ALA A 94 -22.45 -5.31 5.41
N LYS A 95 -22.16 -4.18 4.75
CA LYS A 95 -22.29 -4.04 3.29
C LYS A 95 -21.43 -5.06 2.54
N LEU A 96 -20.19 -5.28 2.97
CA LEU A 96 -19.31 -6.28 2.36
C LEU A 96 -19.89 -7.69 2.48
N LYS A 97 -20.38 -8.08 3.66
CA LYS A 97 -21.03 -9.39 3.85
C LYS A 97 -22.25 -9.58 2.94
N VAL A 98 -23.04 -8.52 2.72
CA VAL A 98 -24.19 -8.57 1.80
C VAL A 98 -23.71 -8.72 0.35
N LEU A 99 -22.71 -7.95 -0.07
CA LEU A 99 -22.14 -8.05 -1.42
C LEU A 99 -21.51 -9.42 -1.69
N GLU A 100 -20.84 -10.01 -0.70
CA GLU A 100 -20.28 -11.36 -0.80
C GLU A 100 -21.37 -12.41 -1.03
N LYS A 101 -22.50 -12.31 -0.31
CA LYS A 101 -23.67 -13.18 -0.52
C LYS A 101 -24.27 -13.00 -1.91
N HIS A 102 -24.59 -11.76 -2.31
CA HIS A 102 -25.15 -11.49 -3.65
C HIS A 102 -24.19 -11.91 -4.78
N ARG A 103 -22.88 -11.87 -4.55
CA ARG A 103 -21.88 -12.36 -5.50
C ARG A 103 -21.88 -13.89 -5.57
N ALA A 104 -21.96 -14.57 -4.43
CA ALA A 104 -22.02 -16.03 -4.38
C ALA A 104 -23.29 -16.58 -5.04
N ASP A 105 -24.43 -15.91 -4.79
CA ASP A 105 -25.73 -16.28 -5.33
C ASP A 105 -25.95 -15.79 -6.78
N GLY A 106 -25.03 -14.97 -7.31
CA GLY A 106 -25.13 -14.39 -8.66
C GLY A 106 -26.18 -13.27 -8.81
N THR A 107 -26.85 -12.86 -7.73
CA THR A 107 -27.95 -11.87 -7.71
C THR A 107 -27.47 -10.42 -7.60
N LEU A 108 -26.26 -10.13 -8.06
CA LEU A 108 -25.62 -8.83 -7.87
C LEU A 108 -26.33 -7.71 -8.67
N THR A 109 -26.77 -6.66 -7.98
CA THR A 109 -27.51 -5.56 -8.58
C THR A 109 -26.59 -4.67 -9.44
N SER A 110 -27.14 -3.97 -10.45
CA SER A 110 -26.36 -3.03 -11.29
C SER A 110 -25.60 -1.97 -10.47
N ARG A 111 -26.23 -1.42 -9.42
CA ARG A 111 -25.59 -0.47 -8.49
C ARG A 111 -24.40 -1.07 -7.74
N GLU A 112 -24.53 -2.32 -7.32
CA GLU A 112 -23.50 -3.06 -6.59
C GLU A 112 -22.32 -3.41 -7.51
N LYS A 113 -22.60 -3.83 -8.75
CA LYS A 113 -21.58 -4.03 -9.79
C LYS A 113 -20.77 -2.76 -10.03
N LEU A 114 -21.45 -1.62 -10.21
CA LEU A 114 -20.80 -0.33 -10.42
C LEU A 114 -19.98 0.11 -9.19
N TYR A 115 -20.47 -0.16 -7.99
CA TYR A 115 -19.72 0.07 -6.76
C TYR A 115 -18.44 -0.78 -6.69
N LEU A 116 -18.54 -2.08 -7.00
CA LEU A 116 -17.39 -2.98 -7.02
C LEU A 116 -16.36 -2.59 -8.08
N ASP A 117 -16.80 -2.21 -9.29
CA ASP A 117 -15.89 -1.73 -10.35
C ASP A 117 -15.13 -0.46 -9.91
N LYS A 118 -15.83 0.50 -9.29
CA LYS A 118 -15.17 1.68 -8.70
C LYS A 118 -14.16 1.31 -7.61
N LEU A 119 -14.50 0.35 -6.74
CA LEU A 119 -13.61 -0.12 -5.69
C LEU A 119 -12.37 -0.82 -6.27
N LEU A 120 -12.58 -1.66 -7.28
CA LEU A 120 -11.53 -2.37 -7.99
C LEU A 120 -10.58 -1.39 -8.67
N LYS A 121 -11.09 -0.39 -9.40
CA LYS A 121 -10.29 0.66 -10.03
C LYS A 121 -9.40 1.40 -9.02
N LYS A 122 -9.96 1.79 -7.87
CA LYS A 122 -9.19 2.43 -6.79
C LYS A 122 -8.11 1.53 -6.22
N ASN A 123 -8.43 0.27 -5.97
CA ASN A 123 -7.48 -0.70 -5.43
C ASN A 123 -6.36 -1.01 -6.43
N ILE A 124 -6.69 -1.14 -7.73
CA ILE A 124 -5.69 -1.28 -8.80
C ILE A 124 -4.78 -0.06 -8.82
N GLN A 125 -5.34 1.14 -8.78
CA GLN A 125 -4.53 2.37 -8.78
C GLN A 125 -3.61 2.44 -7.56
N ALA A 126 -4.09 2.10 -6.37
CA ALA A 126 -3.29 2.08 -5.15
C ALA A 126 -2.21 0.97 -5.15
N ALA A 127 -2.50 -0.19 -5.76
CA ALA A 127 -1.51 -1.26 -5.92
C ALA A 127 -0.46 -0.90 -6.97
N LYS A 128 -0.87 -0.27 -8.08
CA LYS A 128 0.02 0.23 -9.13
C LYS A 128 0.84 1.44 -8.70
N SER A 129 0.37 2.24 -7.74
CA SER A 129 1.19 3.36 -7.25
C SER A 129 2.41 2.92 -6.45
N TRP A 130 2.55 1.63 -6.15
CA TRP A 130 3.76 1.04 -5.57
C TRP A 130 4.65 0.38 -6.63
N SER A 131 4.17 0.20 -7.86
CA SER A 131 5.01 -0.25 -8.97
C SER A 131 5.81 0.92 -9.54
N LEU A 132 6.98 0.62 -10.09
CA LEU A 132 7.80 1.57 -10.82
C LEU A 132 7.00 2.20 -11.96
N ASP A 133 7.31 3.47 -12.24
CA ASP A 133 6.79 4.14 -13.42
C ASP A 133 7.26 3.41 -14.70
N ASP A 134 6.47 3.52 -15.77
CA ASP A 134 6.71 2.73 -16.98
C ASP A 134 8.10 3.00 -17.60
N ALA A 135 8.63 4.23 -17.45
CA ALA A 135 9.98 4.59 -17.90
C ALA A 135 11.07 3.90 -17.08
N ASP A 136 11.02 4.00 -15.75
CA ASP A 136 11.97 3.33 -14.85
C ASP A 136 11.89 1.80 -14.99
N ARG A 137 10.71 1.28 -15.30
CA ARG A 137 10.49 -0.15 -15.53
C ARG A 137 11.18 -0.62 -16.81
N GLU A 138 11.15 0.17 -17.87
CA GLU A 138 11.83 -0.13 -19.13
C GLU A 138 13.35 -0.17 -18.91
N GLU A 139 13.92 0.88 -18.31
CA GLU A 139 15.36 0.95 -17.99
C GLU A 139 15.81 -0.19 -17.08
N LEU A 140 15.02 -0.50 -16.02
CA LEU A 140 15.30 -1.62 -15.13
C LEU A 140 15.23 -2.96 -15.89
N SER A 141 14.28 -3.11 -16.81
CA SER A 141 14.14 -4.33 -17.61
C SER A 141 15.30 -4.50 -18.58
N GLU A 142 15.79 -3.42 -19.19
CA GLU A 142 16.97 -3.43 -20.05
C GLU A 142 18.21 -3.80 -19.25
N LEU A 143 18.40 -3.20 -18.08
CA LEU A 143 19.51 -3.52 -17.18
C LEU A 143 19.44 -4.99 -16.72
N GLN A 144 18.25 -5.47 -16.36
CA GLN A 144 18.04 -6.87 -15.99
C GLN A 144 18.39 -7.80 -17.15
N ASN A 145 17.93 -7.49 -18.36
CA ASN A 145 18.23 -8.26 -19.57
C ASN A 145 19.73 -8.21 -19.91
N PHE A 146 20.38 -7.07 -19.71
CA PHE A 146 21.82 -6.91 -19.87
C PHE A 146 22.59 -7.77 -18.86
N ILE A 147 22.19 -7.80 -17.60
CA ILE A 147 22.81 -8.65 -16.56
C ILE A 147 22.60 -10.13 -16.88
N LEU A 148 21.37 -10.52 -17.20
CA LEU A 148 21.01 -11.92 -17.52
C LEU A 148 21.76 -12.42 -18.77
N SER A 149 21.80 -11.61 -19.83
CA SER A 149 22.54 -11.94 -21.05
C SER A 149 24.05 -12.01 -20.80
N ASN A 150 24.57 -11.21 -19.85
CA ASN A 150 25.98 -11.21 -19.49
C ASN A 150 26.41 -12.28 -18.49
N SER A 151 25.47 -13.00 -17.89
CA SER A 151 25.74 -14.13 -17.00
C SER A 151 26.56 -15.21 -17.69
N ALA A 152 27.42 -15.89 -16.93
CA ALA A 152 28.33 -16.90 -17.46
C ALA A 152 27.59 -18.04 -18.18
N GLU A 153 26.42 -18.43 -17.65
CA GLU A 153 25.57 -19.49 -18.21
C GLU A 153 24.99 -19.10 -19.58
N SER A 154 24.48 -17.86 -19.71
CA SER A 154 23.99 -17.31 -20.99
C SER A 154 25.10 -17.27 -22.04
N LYS A 155 26.28 -16.72 -21.70
CA LYS A 155 27.41 -16.61 -22.63
C LYS A 155 27.87 -17.98 -23.13
N ASN A 156 27.91 -18.97 -22.24
CA ASN A 156 28.30 -20.34 -22.59
C ASN A 156 27.25 -21.03 -23.46
N ALA A 157 25.96 -20.82 -23.19
CA ALA A 157 24.86 -21.35 -24.00
C ALA A 157 24.87 -20.74 -25.43
N ILE A 158 25.06 -19.42 -25.56
CA ILE A 158 25.15 -18.72 -26.85
C ILE A 158 26.37 -19.22 -27.65
N ARG A 159 27.54 -19.36 -27.01
CA ARG A 159 28.76 -19.90 -27.65
C ARG A 159 28.56 -21.34 -28.12
N SER A 160 27.95 -22.19 -27.28
CA SER A 160 27.64 -23.59 -27.63
C SER A 160 26.67 -23.66 -28.82
N ARG A 161 25.61 -22.85 -28.83
CA ARG A 161 24.63 -22.79 -29.92
C ARG A 161 25.25 -22.29 -31.23
N LYS A 162 26.08 -21.24 -31.18
CA LYS A 162 26.86 -20.74 -32.35
C LYS A 162 27.84 -21.79 -32.90
N ARG A 163 28.51 -22.54 -32.02
CA ARG A 163 29.40 -23.64 -32.45
C ARG A 163 28.59 -24.73 -33.15
N ARG A 164 27.46 -25.14 -32.59
CA ARG A 164 26.57 -26.14 -33.20
C ARG A 164 25.96 -25.67 -34.53
N SER A 165 25.61 -24.40 -34.66
CA SER A 165 25.07 -23.87 -35.92
C SER A 165 26.15 -23.78 -37.00
N ARG A 166 27.37 -23.35 -36.68
CA ARG A 166 28.50 -23.31 -37.62
C ARG A 166 28.92 -24.70 -38.12
N VAL A 167 28.84 -25.72 -37.26
CA VAL A 167 29.11 -27.11 -37.67
C VAL A 167 28.04 -27.63 -38.63
N LYS A 168 26.81 -27.09 -38.55
CA LYS A 168 25.69 -27.47 -39.44
C LYS A 168 25.59 -26.62 -40.71
N GLN A 169 26.30 -25.49 -40.79
CA GLN A 169 26.40 -24.71 -42.03
C GLN A 169 27.45 -25.36 -42.92
N PHE A 170 26.97 -26.13 -43.91
CA PHE A 170 27.79 -26.57 -45.03
C PHE A 170 28.37 -25.33 -45.75
N LYS A 171 29.58 -25.45 -46.31
CA LYS A 171 30.36 -24.35 -46.89
C LYS A 171 29.79 -23.83 -48.23
N GLU A 172 28.54 -23.40 -48.27
CA GLU A 172 27.94 -22.83 -49.49
C GLU A 172 28.27 -21.34 -49.69
N ASN A 173 28.62 -20.60 -48.64
CA ASN A 173 28.75 -19.12 -48.71
C ASN A 173 30.13 -18.60 -49.14
N ILE A 174 30.88 -19.30 -49.99
CA ILE A 174 32.11 -18.74 -50.59
C ILE A 174 31.77 -17.82 -51.79
N ARG A 175 30.52 -17.81 -52.28
CA ARG A 175 30.14 -17.14 -53.53
C ARG A 175 29.35 -15.83 -53.40
N GLU A 176 28.93 -15.41 -52.21
CA GLU A 176 28.01 -14.25 -52.06
C GLU A 176 28.67 -12.94 -51.56
N SER A 177 30.00 -12.90 -51.35
CA SER A 177 30.66 -11.68 -50.86
C SER A 177 31.03 -10.65 -51.95
N THR A 178 30.55 -10.81 -53.19
CA THR A 178 30.93 -9.94 -54.31
C THR A 178 30.04 -8.71 -54.48
N ASN A 179 28.94 -8.58 -53.73
CA ASN A 179 27.97 -7.48 -53.93
C ASN A 179 28.21 -6.24 -53.06
N ASN A 180 29.28 -6.21 -52.26
CA ASN A 180 29.76 -5.00 -51.60
C ASN A 180 31.27 -4.91 -51.81
N VAL A 181 31.68 -4.20 -52.86
CA VAL A 181 33.09 -4.00 -53.23
C VAL A 181 33.74 -3.02 -52.26
N ALA A 182 33.94 -3.45 -51.02
CA ALA A 182 34.84 -2.78 -50.08
C ALA A 182 36.21 -3.45 -50.20
N ASP A 183 37.02 -2.99 -51.16
CA ASP A 183 38.40 -3.45 -51.28
C ASP A 183 39.26 -2.74 -50.21
N TYR A 184 39.72 -3.50 -49.22
CA TYR A 184 40.52 -3.00 -48.09
C TYR A 184 41.86 -2.38 -48.51
N LYS A 185 42.35 -2.66 -49.73
CA LYS A 185 43.59 -2.08 -50.24
C LYS A 185 43.44 -0.63 -50.68
N TYR A 186 42.22 -0.21 -51.04
CA TYR A 186 41.94 1.12 -51.57
C TYR A 186 40.73 1.73 -50.85
N PRO A 187 40.93 2.34 -49.67
CA PRO A 187 39.84 2.88 -48.84
C PRO A 187 39.11 4.09 -49.46
N GLY A 188 39.53 4.55 -50.65
CA GLY A 188 38.87 5.61 -51.43
C GLY A 188 38.16 5.13 -52.70
N LEU A 189 38.07 3.81 -52.93
CA LEU A 189 37.42 3.26 -54.13
C LEU A 189 35.88 3.38 -54.06
N THR A 190 35.31 3.38 -52.86
CA THR A 190 33.86 3.39 -52.63
C THR A 190 33.20 4.76 -52.50
N PRO A 191 33.84 5.84 -51.96
CA PRO A 191 33.22 7.15 -51.88
C PRO A 191 33.45 7.91 -53.19
N GLY A 192 32.66 7.61 -54.22
CA GLY A 192 32.72 8.30 -55.51
C GLY A 192 32.38 7.45 -56.73
N LEU A 193 32.26 6.13 -56.56
CA LEU A 193 31.73 5.26 -57.59
C LEU A 193 30.21 5.47 -57.68
N ALA A 194 29.71 5.90 -58.83
CA ALA A 194 28.28 6.11 -59.02
C ALA A 194 27.54 4.75 -58.91
N PRO A 195 26.38 4.69 -58.23
CA PRO A 195 25.55 3.50 -58.23
C PRO A 195 24.99 3.29 -59.63
N VAL A 196 25.63 2.42 -60.41
CA VAL A 196 25.22 2.06 -61.77
C VAL A 196 24.00 1.14 -61.67
N GLY A 197 22.92 1.50 -62.35
CA GLY A 197 21.69 0.70 -62.38
C GLY A 197 21.78 -0.41 -63.43
N LEU A 198 21.02 -1.50 -63.24
CA LEU A 198 20.94 -2.62 -64.21
C LEU A 198 20.45 -2.20 -65.61
N SER A 199 19.88 -1.00 -65.75
CA SER A 199 19.42 -0.42 -67.02
C SER A 199 20.49 0.40 -67.76
N ASP A 200 21.62 0.70 -67.14
CA ASP A 200 22.69 1.53 -67.71
C ASP A 200 23.72 0.70 -68.50
N GLU A 201 23.65 -0.63 -68.42
CA GLU A 201 24.52 -1.55 -69.17
C GLU A 201 23.93 -2.00 -70.52
N GLU A 202 22.68 -1.66 -70.85
CA GLU A 202 21.98 -2.19 -72.04
C GLU A 202 21.88 -1.22 -73.25
N GLU A 203 22.42 0.00 -73.19
CA GLU A 203 22.39 0.93 -74.34
C GLU A 203 23.77 1.10 -74.98
N SER A 204 24.10 0.19 -75.91
CA SER A 204 25.29 0.27 -76.75
C SER A 204 25.16 1.46 -77.73
N SER A 205 25.81 2.57 -77.41
CA SER A 205 25.92 3.76 -78.27
C SER A 205 26.80 3.48 -79.50
N ASP A 206 26.18 2.99 -80.57
CA ASP A 206 26.80 2.76 -81.88
C ASP A 206 26.21 3.77 -82.89
N GLU A 207 26.66 5.03 -82.82
CA GLU A 207 26.35 6.09 -83.79
C GLU A 207 27.65 6.78 -84.24
N GLU A 208 28.21 6.34 -85.37
CA GLU A 208 28.98 7.16 -86.33
C GLU A 208 29.33 6.31 -87.60
N GLN A 209 28.34 6.00 -88.44
CA GLN A 209 28.60 5.58 -89.83
C GLN A 209 28.65 6.82 -90.73
N ARG A 210 29.87 7.28 -91.04
CA ARG A 210 30.12 8.23 -92.12
C ARG A 210 29.81 7.59 -93.48
N VAL A 211 29.03 8.36 -94.24
CA VAL A 211 28.66 8.22 -95.64
C VAL A 211 29.91 8.30 -96.54
N ASP A 212 29.97 7.42 -97.55
CA ASP A 212 30.30 7.71 -98.96
C ASP A 212 31.07 6.56 -99.64
N ALA A 213 30.41 5.87 -100.57
CA ALA A 213 30.98 5.44 -101.86
C ALA A 213 29.92 4.70 -102.71
N TYR A 214 29.32 5.41 -103.66
CA TYR A 214 29.19 4.98 -105.06
C TYR A 214 29.09 6.20 -105.96
#